data_AF-A0A9D1SWC2-F1
#
_entry.id   AF-A0A9D1SWC2-F1
#
_cell.length_a   1.000
_cell.length_b   1.000
_cell.length_c   1.000
_cell.angle_alpha   90.00
_cell.angle_beta   90.00
_cell.angle_gamma   90.00
#
_symmetry.space_group_name_H-M   'P 1'
#
loop_
_entity.id
_entity.type
_entity.pdbx_description
1 polymer ?
#
loop_
_entity_poly.entity_id
_entity_poly.type
_entity_poly.pdbx_seq_one_letter_code
_entity_poly.pdbx_strand_id
1 'polypeptide(L)'
;MRGVRLKAIVPDLHARCKRLERAYKILFPMTFLFIPAIPAMIVMSKYGYCRQLCAIVDAVSLRNAVPLISVFGYAPNAKEAAEKLIETGNLPDHRLVAGLVLVKNGVEMTEQEAVECTAALYSPAAAAAAGLSAENMSPEMLKVAAVYAAREEEILRGAWGSRDLTAAQRLFLTPSATLPAEQPEESADEKICPSCGAACGDAKFCPECGAGLAAEEKPADEG
;
A
#
# COMPACT_ATOMS: atom_id res chain seq x y z
N MET A 1 6.56 -4.61 2.01
CA MET A 1 5.84 -4.00 3.16
C MET A 1 6.54 -4.30 4.48
N ARG A 2 6.41 -3.46 5.51
CA ARG A 2 6.89 -3.82 6.87
C ARG A 2 5.85 -4.74 7.53
N GLY A 3 6.29 -5.89 8.03
CA GLY A 3 5.43 -6.78 8.81
C GLY A 3 4.87 -6.12 10.08
N VAL A 4 3.79 -6.67 10.60
CA VAL A 4 3.16 -6.26 11.86
C VAL A 4 4.13 -6.57 13.01
N ARG A 5 4.41 -5.59 13.87
CA ARG A 5 5.28 -5.79 15.03
C ARG A 5 4.53 -6.57 16.11
N LEU A 6 4.65 -7.90 16.08
CA LEU A 6 3.98 -8.79 17.04
C LEU A 6 4.27 -8.43 18.51
N LYS A 7 5.46 -7.90 18.83
CA LYS A 7 5.81 -7.45 20.19
C LYS A 7 4.99 -6.26 20.70
N ALA A 8 4.35 -5.51 19.81
CA ALA A 8 3.53 -4.37 20.18
C ALA A 8 2.06 -4.74 20.45
N ILE A 9 1.61 -5.91 20.02
CA ILE A 9 0.32 -6.49 20.40
C ILE A 9 0.46 -6.99 21.85
N VAL A 10 -0.26 -6.32 22.75
CA VAL A 10 -0.27 -6.58 24.20
C VAL A 10 -1.72 -6.63 24.68
N PRO A 11 -2.02 -7.28 25.82
CA PRO A 11 -3.34 -7.21 26.43
C PRO A 11 -3.72 -5.75 26.74
N ASP A 12 -5.03 -5.48 26.72
CA ASP A 12 -5.64 -4.16 26.96
C ASP A 12 -5.08 -3.05 26.06
N LEU A 13 -5.13 -3.26 24.74
CA LEU A 13 -4.55 -2.33 23.77
C LEU A 13 -5.15 -0.92 23.87
N HIS A 14 -6.46 -0.80 24.11
CA HIS A 14 -7.13 0.48 24.36
C HIS A 14 -6.62 1.20 25.61
N ALA A 15 -6.38 0.47 26.71
CA ALA A 15 -5.85 1.05 27.94
C ALA A 15 -4.41 1.55 27.73
N ARG A 16 -3.59 0.80 26.97
CA ARG A 16 -2.25 1.24 26.56
C ARG A 16 -2.32 2.45 25.63
N CYS A 17 -3.22 2.47 24.66
CA CYS A 17 -3.40 3.59 23.74
C CYS A 17 -3.76 4.87 24.51
N LYS A 18 -4.68 4.79 25.47
CA LYS A 18 -5.05 5.92 26.36
C LYS A 18 -3.89 6.43 27.21
N ARG A 19 -2.99 5.54 27.67
CA ARG A 19 -1.75 5.95 28.38
C ARG A 19 -0.78 6.67 27.44
N LEU A 20 -0.57 6.13 26.24
CA LEU A 20 0.30 6.75 25.22
C LEU A 20 -0.26 8.07 24.71
N GLU A 21 -1.58 8.21 24.58
CA GLU A 21 -2.23 9.47 24.21
C GLU A 21 -1.99 10.57 25.24
N ARG A 22 -2.07 10.24 26.54
CA ARG A 22 -1.71 11.18 27.61
C ARG A 22 -0.25 11.60 27.53
N ALA A 23 0.66 10.64 27.34
CA ALA A 23 2.08 10.93 27.17
C ALA A 23 2.35 11.79 25.92
N TYR A 24 1.66 11.51 24.81
CA TYR A 24 1.71 12.27 23.58
C TYR A 24 1.29 13.73 23.81
N LYS A 25 0.14 13.97 24.48
CA LYS A 25 -0.32 15.33 24.78
C LYS A 25 0.69 16.14 25.61
N ILE A 26 1.43 15.48 26.50
CA ILE A 26 2.47 16.11 27.32
C ILE A 26 3.77 16.36 26.53
N LEU A 27 4.20 15.38 25.71
CA LEU A 27 5.46 15.44 24.98
C LEU A 27 5.38 16.21 23.65
N PHE A 28 4.19 16.34 23.06
CA PHE A 28 3.98 17.06 21.82
C PHE A 28 4.47 18.51 21.86
N PRO A 29 4.17 19.35 22.87
CA PRO A 29 4.74 20.70 22.93
C PRO A 29 6.27 20.69 23.10
N MET A 30 6.85 19.61 23.65
CA MET A 30 8.30 19.49 23.78
C MET A 30 9.00 19.15 22.45
N THR A 31 8.32 18.70 21.40
CA THR A 31 8.97 18.42 20.12
C THR A 31 9.57 19.68 19.47
N PHE A 32 9.11 20.86 19.88
CA PHE A 32 9.63 22.15 19.42
C PHE A 32 10.96 22.55 20.10
N LEU A 33 11.40 21.81 21.12
CA LEU A 33 12.68 21.98 21.77
C LEU A 33 13.67 20.94 21.22
N PHE A 34 14.86 21.37 20.78
CA PHE A 34 15.86 20.49 20.15
C PHE A 34 16.25 19.29 21.01
N ILE A 35 16.44 19.48 22.32
CA ILE A 35 16.94 18.43 23.22
C ILE A 35 15.90 17.31 23.47
N PRO A 36 14.63 17.61 23.82
CA PRO A 36 13.63 16.55 24.06
C PRO A 36 12.95 16.01 22.78
N ALA A 37 13.32 16.46 21.58
CA ALA A 37 12.72 16.01 20.33
C ALA A 37 12.87 14.50 20.09
N ILE A 38 14.04 13.92 20.38
CA ILE A 38 14.31 12.48 20.14
C ILE A 38 13.37 11.57 20.98
N PRO A 39 13.27 11.74 22.32
CA PRO A 39 12.30 10.99 23.13
C PRO A 39 10.85 11.14 22.63
N ALA A 40 10.45 12.35 22.24
CA ALA A 40 9.10 12.61 21.76
C ALA A 40 8.81 11.84 20.46
N MET A 41 9.76 11.80 19.50
CA MET A 41 9.61 11.00 18.28
C MET A 41 9.43 9.50 18.55
N ILE A 42 10.16 8.95 19.51
CA ILE A 42 10.03 7.54 19.90
C ILE A 42 8.63 7.25 20.46
N VAL A 43 8.10 8.13 21.32
CA VAL A 43 6.76 7.98 21.89
C VAL A 43 5.69 8.15 20.81
N MET A 44 5.83 9.12 19.90
CA MET A 44 4.92 9.32 18.78
C MET A 44 4.85 8.11 17.85
N SER A 45 5.99 7.49 17.52
CA SER A 45 6.02 6.27 16.70
C SER A 45 5.27 5.11 17.37
N LYS A 46 5.49 4.91 18.69
CA LYS A 46 4.77 3.88 19.46
C LYS A 46 3.27 4.18 19.56
N TYR A 47 2.90 5.45 19.73
CA TYR A 47 1.50 5.87 19.78
C TYR A 47 0.79 5.66 18.45
N GLY A 48 1.37 6.09 17.33
CA GLY A 48 0.78 5.90 16.00
C GLY A 48 0.54 4.42 15.70
N TYR A 49 1.50 3.56 16.01
CA TYR A 49 1.36 2.12 15.84
C TYR A 49 0.27 1.51 16.75
N CYS A 50 0.22 1.91 18.03
CA CYS A 50 -0.81 1.46 18.97
C CYS A 50 -2.22 1.91 18.52
N ARG A 51 -2.35 3.14 18.03
CA ARG A 51 -3.60 3.70 17.52
C ARG A 51 -4.08 2.97 16.27
N GLN A 52 -3.16 2.61 15.36
CA GLN A 52 -3.49 1.80 14.19
C GLN A 52 -4.05 0.43 14.59
N LEU A 53 -3.42 -0.25 15.57
CA LEU A 53 -3.93 -1.52 16.08
C LEU A 53 -5.30 -1.39 16.75
N CYS A 54 -5.54 -0.33 17.56
CA CYS A 54 -6.87 -0.07 18.10
C CYS A 54 -7.91 0.12 17.00
N ALA A 55 -7.59 0.89 15.95
CA ALA A 55 -8.51 1.09 14.83
C ALA A 55 -8.85 -0.22 14.09
N ILE A 56 -7.87 -1.12 13.95
CA ILE A 56 -8.10 -2.47 13.40
C ILE A 56 -9.03 -3.28 14.31
N VAL A 57 -8.78 -3.30 15.63
CA VAL A 57 -9.63 -4.01 16.59
C VAL A 57 -11.07 -3.48 16.55
N ASP A 58 -11.24 -2.15 16.53
CA ASP A 58 -12.55 -1.52 16.45
C ASP A 58 -13.26 -1.88 15.12
N ALA A 59 -12.55 -1.85 13.99
CA ALA A 59 -13.09 -2.21 12.68
C ALA A 59 -13.52 -3.69 12.60
N VAL A 60 -12.75 -4.59 13.22
CA VAL A 60 -13.06 -6.03 13.28
C VAL A 60 -14.24 -6.30 14.22
N SER A 61 -14.31 -5.59 15.35
CA SER A 61 -15.38 -5.80 16.35
C SER A 61 -16.77 -5.40 15.85
N LEU A 62 -16.83 -4.48 14.88
CA LEU A 62 -18.08 -4.02 14.27
C LEU A 62 -18.64 -4.95 13.19
N ARG A 63 -17.88 -5.96 12.75
CA ARG A 63 -18.25 -6.83 11.63
C ARG A 63 -18.28 -8.30 12.05
N ASN A 64 -19.16 -9.07 11.41
CA ASN A 64 -19.27 -10.51 11.65
C ASN A 64 -18.12 -11.32 11.04
N ALA A 65 -17.61 -10.88 9.88
CA ALA A 65 -16.48 -11.48 9.20
C ALA A 65 -15.63 -10.39 8.54
N VAL A 66 -14.30 -10.48 8.68
CA VAL A 66 -13.35 -9.49 8.15
C VAL A 66 -12.13 -10.20 7.53
N PRO A 67 -11.92 -10.11 6.22
CA PRO A 67 -10.73 -10.61 5.57
C PRO A 67 -9.48 -9.89 6.09
N LEU A 68 -8.42 -10.64 6.43
CA LEU A 68 -7.17 -10.09 6.95
C LEU A 68 -6.56 -9.07 6.00
N ILE A 69 -6.68 -9.28 4.70
CA ILE A 69 -6.22 -8.36 3.66
C ILE A 69 -6.83 -6.96 3.77
N SER A 70 -8.08 -6.85 4.27
CA SER A 70 -8.76 -5.56 4.41
C SER A 70 -8.24 -4.72 5.58
N VAL A 71 -7.61 -5.35 6.58
CA VAL A 71 -7.15 -4.69 7.81
C VAL A 71 -5.63 -4.63 7.92
N PHE A 72 -4.92 -5.69 7.52
CA PHE A 72 -3.47 -5.79 7.55
C PHE A 72 -2.83 -5.61 6.18
N GLY A 73 -3.62 -5.50 5.11
CA GLY A 73 -3.10 -5.51 3.74
C GLY A 73 -2.39 -6.83 3.45
N TYR A 74 -1.29 -6.74 2.72
CA TYR A 74 -0.45 -7.86 2.32
C TYR A 74 0.74 -8.07 3.27
N ALA A 75 0.55 -7.81 4.57
CA ALA A 75 1.61 -8.04 5.55
C ALA A 75 1.94 -9.55 5.61
N PRO A 76 3.23 -9.95 5.51
CA PRO A 76 3.62 -11.36 5.44
C PRO A 76 3.27 -12.14 6.71
N ASN A 77 3.10 -11.43 7.83
CA ASN A 77 2.77 -12.00 9.12
C ASN A 77 1.37 -11.56 9.63
N ALA A 78 0.44 -11.34 8.71
CA ALA A 78 -0.93 -10.96 9.04
C ALA A 78 -1.65 -12.04 9.86
N LYS A 79 -1.37 -13.32 9.58
CA LYS A 79 -1.94 -14.48 10.28
C LYS A 79 -1.53 -14.48 11.75
N GLU A 80 -0.23 -14.41 12.02
CA GLU A 80 0.32 -14.41 13.39
C GLU A 80 -0.10 -13.15 14.16
N ALA A 81 -0.27 -12.01 13.46
CA ALA A 81 -0.81 -10.81 14.07
C ALA A 81 -2.26 -10.99 14.51
N ALA A 82 -3.09 -11.62 13.68
CA ALA A 82 -4.48 -11.92 13.97
C ALA A 82 -4.61 -12.92 15.13
N GLU A 83 -3.86 -14.02 15.09
CA GLU A 83 -3.77 -15.01 16.18
C GLU A 83 -3.38 -14.34 17.49
N LYS A 84 -2.35 -13.49 17.47
CA LYS A 84 -1.91 -12.78 18.67
C LYS A 84 -2.94 -11.79 19.21
N LEU A 85 -3.74 -11.15 18.36
CA LEU A 85 -4.84 -10.29 18.83
C LEU A 85 -5.94 -11.09 19.55
N ILE A 86 -6.21 -12.31 19.09
CA ILE A 86 -7.13 -13.24 19.75
C ILE A 86 -6.53 -13.70 21.08
N GLU A 87 -5.29 -14.21 21.08
CA GLU A 87 -4.59 -14.71 22.28
C GLU A 87 -4.46 -13.65 23.38
N THR A 88 -4.23 -12.40 23.01
CA THR A 88 -4.09 -11.29 23.97
C THR A 88 -5.42 -10.78 24.49
N GLY A 89 -6.55 -11.35 24.07
CA GLY A 89 -7.89 -10.96 24.51
C GLY A 89 -8.38 -9.63 23.91
N ASN A 90 -7.69 -9.10 22.88
CA ASN A 90 -8.15 -7.89 22.19
C ASN A 90 -9.30 -8.18 21.22
N LEU A 91 -9.44 -9.43 20.78
CA LEU A 91 -10.55 -9.94 19.97
C LEU A 91 -11.10 -11.24 20.60
N PRO A 92 -11.75 -11.16 21.79
CA PRO A 92 -12.15 -12.35 22.54
C PRO A 92 -13.26 -13.16 21.87
N ASP A 93 -14.09 -12.50 21.07
CA ASP A 93 -15.25 -13.09 20.40
C ASP A 93 -14.95 -13.47 18.94
N HIS A 94 -13.69 -13.60 18.54
CA HIS A 94 -13.33 -13.92 17.16
C HIS A 94 -12.43 -15.15 17.07
N ARG A 95 -12.56 -15.86 15.96
CA ARG A 95 -11.67 -16.94 15.55
C ARG A 95 -11.16 -16.71 14.13
N LEU A 96 -10.03 -17.33 13.81
CA LEU A 96 -9.45 -17.26 12.47
C LEU A 96 -9.92 -18.45 11.64
N VAL A 97 -10.48 -18.20 10.45
CA VAL A 97 -10.94 -19.23 9.51
C VAL A 97 -10.01 -19.23 8.29
N ALA A 98 -9.49 -20.43 7.96
CA ALA A 98 -8.54 -20.66 6.87
C ALA A 98 -7.28 -19.77 6.90
N GLY A 99 -6.94 -19.15 8.05
CA GLY A 99 -5.84 -18.19 8.11
C GLY A 99 -6.08 -16.88 7.35
N LEU A 100 -7.28 -16.65 6.81
CA LEU A 100 -7.58 -15.55 5.88
C LEU A 100 -8.62 -14.56 6.40
N VAL A 101 -9.54 -15.00 7.25
CA VAL A 101 -10.69 -14.19 7.68
C VAL A 101 -10.91 -14.32 9.19
N LEU A 102 -11.05 -13.18 9.87
CA LEU A 102 -11.50 -13.10 11.26
C LEU A 102 -13.02 -13.18 11.31
N VAL A 103 -13.56 -14.17 12.01
CA VAL A 103 -15.00 -14.43 12.10
C VAL A 103 -15.44 -14.39 13.56
N LYS A 104 -16.55 -13.70 13.81
CA LYS A 104 -17.16 -13.64 15.14
C LYS A 104 -17.69 -15.02 15.56
N ASN A 105 -17.49 -15.38 16.83
CA ASN A 105 -18.01 -16.61 17.42
C ASN A 105 -19.54 -16.66 17.25
N GLY A 106 -20.04 -17.84 16.84
CA GLY A 106 -21.46 -18.04 16.49
C GLY A 106 -21.81 -17.81 15.01
N VAL A 107 -20.91 -17.24 14.21
CA VAL A 107 -21.09 -17.18 12.75
C VAL A 107 -20.45 -18.41 12.13
N GLU A 108 -21.21 -19.20 11.38
CA GLU A 108 -20.69 -20.31 10.59
C GLU A 108 -20.08 -19.75 9.30
N MET A 109 -18.84 -20.17 9.00
CA MET A 109 -18.16 -19.81 7.77
C MET A 109 -17.20 -20.93 7.42
N THR A 110 -17.34 -21.45 6.20
CA THR A 110 -16.48 -22.52 5.68
C THR A 110 -15.15 -21.98 5.19
N GLU A 111 -14.16 -22.85 5.02
CA GLU A 111 -12.87 -22.45 4.44
C GLU A 111 -13.03 -21.93 3.00
N GLN A 112 -13.95 -22.50 2.23
CA GLN A 112 -14.18 -22.10 0.85
C GLN A 112 -14.79 -20.69 0.78
N GLU A 113 -15.81 -20.40 1.59
CA GLU A 113 -16.38 -19.05 1.71
C GLU A 113 -15.33 -18.03 2.16
N ALA A 114 -14.40 -18.42 3.05
CA ALA A 114 -13.30 -17.57 3.48
C ALA A 114 -12.35 -17.20 2.31
N VAL A 115 -12.02 -18.19 1.48
CA VAL A 115 -11.18 -18.01 0.29
C VAL A 115 -11.88 -17.11 -0.73
N GLU A 116 -13.17 -17.37 -1.03
CA GLU A 116 -13.96 -16.58 -1.97
C GLU A 116 -14.13 -15.12 -1.51
N CYS A 117 -14.43 -14.92 -0.22
CA CYS A 117 -14.55 -13.59 0.39
C CYS A 117 -13.22 -12.80 0.29
N THR A 118 -12.09 -13.48 0.52
CA THR A 118 -10.77 -12.87 0.41
C THR A 118 -10.38 -12.59 -1.04
N ALA A 119 -10.71 -13.50 -1.96
CA ALA A 119 -10.44 -13.37 -3.39
C ALA A 119 -11.15 -12.17 -4.00
N ALA A 120 -12.33 -11.80 -3.50
CA ALA A 120 -13.03 -10.59 -3.93
C ALA A 120 -12.28 -9.27 -3.61
N LEU A 121 -11.35 -9.29 -2.65
CA LEU A 121 -10.51 -8.15 -2.27
C LEU A 121 -9.05 -8.28 -2.73
N TYR A 122 -8.71 -9.40 -3.37
CA TYR A 122 -7.37 -9.66 -3.86
C TYR A 122 -7.06 -8.79 -5.08
N SER A 123 -5.83 -8.29 -5.13
CA SER A 123 -5.30 -7.46 -6.21
C SER A 123 -3.87 -7.95 -6.50
N PRO A 124 -3.63 -8.62 -7.65
CA PRO A 124 -2.31 -9.12 -8.02
C PRO A 124 -1.24 -8.03 -8.00
N ALA A 125 -1.58 -6.83 -8.50
CA ALA A 125 -0.66 -5.68 -8.53
C ALA A 125 -0.26 -5.21 -7.12
N ALA A 126 -1.22 -5.11 -6.20
CA ALA A 126 -0.93 -4.71 -4.83
C ALA A 126 -0.15 -5.78 -4.05
N ALA A 127 -0.43 -7.06 -4.31
CA ALA A 127 0.34 -8.18 -3.75
C ALA A 127 1.80 -8.13 -4.22
N ALA A 128 2.03 -7.96 -5.53
CA ALA A 128 3.36 -7.82 -6.11
C ALA A 128 4.11 -6.60 -5.54
N ALA A 129 3.45 -5.44 -5.44
CA ALA A 129 4.01 -4.24 -4.83
C ALA A 129 4.35 -4.42 -3.33
N ALA A 130 3.65 -5.33 -2.64
CA ALA A 130 3.96 -5.67 -1.26
C ALA A 130 5.18 -6.60 -1.12
N GLY A 131 5.67 -7.17 -2.22
CA GLY A 131 6.76 -8.14 -2.28
C GLY A 131 6.30 -9.60 -2.22
N LEU A 132 5.01 -9.87 -2.44
CA LEU A 132 4.51 -11.24 -2.52
C LEU A 132 4.76 -11.82 -3.91
N SER A 133 5.26 -13.04 -3.94
CA SER A 133 5.48 -13.87 -5.11
C SER A 133 4.90 -15.26 -4.86
N ALA A 134 4.74 -16.07 -5.91
CA ALA A 134 4.26 -17.44 -5.77
C ALA A 134 5.13 -18.30 -4.83
N GLU A 135 6.41 -17.95 -4.66
CA GLU A 135 7.38 -18.67 -3.81
C GLU A 135 7.24 -18.35 -2.32
N ASN A 136 6.72 -17.17 -1.96
CA ASN A 136 6.65 -16.71 -0.57
C ASN A 136 5.21 -16.52 -0.04
N MET A 137 4.21 -16.71 -0.89
CA MET A 137 2.81 -16.73 -0.48
C MET A 137 2.52 -17.94 0.39
N SER A 138 1.64 -17.76 1.38
CA SER A 138 1.13 -18.90 2.14
C SER A 138 0.26 -19.80 1.23
N PRO A 139 0.12 -21.10 1.56
CA PRO A 139 -0.72 -22.02 0.79
C PRO A 139 -2.16 -21.52 0.64
N GLU A 140 -2.69 -20.83 1.64
CA GLU A 140 -4.05 -20.27 1.64
C GLU A 140 -4.15 -19.06 0.69
N MET A 141 -3.13 -18.20 0.64
CA MET A 141 -3.06 -17.09 -0.32
C MET A 141 -2.90 -17.57 -1.76
N LEU A 142 -2.23 -18.70 -2.01
CA LEU A 142 -2.18 -19.30 -3.34
C LEU A 142 -3.57 -19.76 -3.81
N LYS A 143 -4.39 -20.31 -2.91
CA LYS A 143 -5.80 -20.65 -3.22
C LYS A 143 -6.61 -19.39 -3.57
N VAL A 144 -6.42 -18.31 -2.82
CA VAL A 144 -7.06 -17.01 -3.10
C VAL A 144 -6.67 -16.47 -4.48
N ALA A 145 -5.38 -16.51 -4.82
CA ALA A 145 -4.88 -16.08 -6.11
C ALA A 145 -5.44 -16.93 -7.26
N ALA A 146 -5.56 -18.25 -7.08
CA ALA A 146 -6.15 -19.14 -8.07
C ALA A 146 -7.64 -18.87 -8.30
N VAL A 147 -8.42 -18.66 -7.22
CA VAL A 147 -9.86 -18.30 -7.32
C VAL A 147 -10.03 -16.94 -8.00
N TYR A 148 -9.19 -15.95 -7.68
CA TYR A 148 -9.20 -14.66 -8.37
C TYR A 148 -8.91 -14.81 -9.87
N ALA A 149 -7.86 -15.56 -10.24
CA ALA A 149 -7.49 -15.77 -11.64
C ALA A 149 -8.60 -16.47 -12.44
N ALA A 150 -9.23 -17.50 -11.87
CA ALA A 150 -10.37 -18.18 -12.49
C ALA A 150 -11.55 -17.23 -12.74
N ARG A 151 -11.83 -16.33 -11.79
CA ARG A 151 -12.89 -15.31 -11.93
C ARG A 151 -12.55 -14.28 -12.99
N GLU A 152 -11.30 -13.83 -13.05
CA GLU A 152 -10.82 -12.91 -14.08
C GLU A 152 -10.94 -13.53 -15.49
N GLU A 153 -10.56 -14.80 -15.65
CA GLU A 153 -10.77 -15.54 -16.89
C GLU A 153 -12.24 -15.65 -17.29
N GLU A 154 -13.14 -15.88 -16.33
CA GLU A 154 -14.58 -15.92 -16.58
C GLU A 154 -15.13 -14.56 -17.00
N ILE A 155 -14.71 -13.48 -16.32
CA ILE A 155 -15.07 -12.10 -16.69
C ILE A 155 -14.57 -11.78 -18.09
N LEU A 156 -13.33 -12.15 -18.43
CA LEU A 156 -12.77 -11.96 -19.77
C LEU A 156 -13.53 -12.82 -20.79
N ARG A 157 -13.84 -14.08 -20.49
CA ARG A 157 -14.61 -14.94 -21.40
C ARG A 157 -16.02 -14.39 -21.64
N GLY A 158 -16.68 -13.85 -20.62
CA GLY A 158 -17.99 -13.21 -20.72
C GLY A 158 -17.95 -11.87 -21.46
N ALA A 159 -16.98 -11.00 -21.14
CA ALA A 159 -16.82 -9.68 -21.76
C ALA A 159 -16.44 -9.77 -23.24
N TRP A 160 -15.74 -10.83 -23.65
CA TRP A 160 -15.39 -11.08 -25.05
C TRP A 160 -16.40 -11.99 -25.76
N GLY A 161 -17.15 -12.82 -25.03
CA GLY A 161 -18.23 -13.65 -25.55
C GLY A 161 -19.50 -12.88 -25.95
N SER A 162 -19.71 -11.68 -25.41
CA SER A 162 -20.81 -10.79 -25.80
C SER A 162 -20.42 -9.76 -26.87
N ARG A 163 -19.39 -10.03 -27.69
CA ARG A 163 -18.98 -9.15 -28.80
C ARG A 163 -19.84 -9.26 -30.06
N ASP A 164 -21.13 -9.53 -29.92
CA ASP A 164 -22.11 -8.86 -30.78
C ASP A 164 -22.26 -7.40 -30.29
N LEU A 165 -21.16 -6.65 -30.42
CA LEU A 165 -21.23 -5.20 -30.44
C LEU A 165 -22.13 -4.86 -31.63
N THR A 166 -23.39 -4.56 -31.34
CA THR A 166 -24.34 -4.04 -32.33
C THR A 166 -23.65 -2.93 -33.12
N ALA A 167 -23.89 -2.87 -34.43
CA ALA A 167 -23.24 -1.90 -35.32
C ALA A 167 -23.28 -0.45 -34.79
N ALA A 168 -24.29 -0.12 -33.97
CA ALA A 168 -24.43 1.15 -33.25
C ALA A 168 -23.31 1.43 -32.23
N GLN A 169 -22.78 0.42 -31.54
CA GLN A 169 -21.75 0.60 -30.51
C GLN A 169 -20.33 0.64 -31.10
N ARG A 170 -20.13 0.12 -32.32
CA ARG A 170 -18.88 0.34 -33.09
C ARG A 170 -18.72 1.80 -33.53
N LEU A 171 -19.82 2.53 -33.74
CA LEU A 171 -19.79 3.96 -34.08
C LEU A 171 -19.36 4.86 -32.91
N PHE A 172 -19.37 4.37 -31.66
CA PHE A 172 -18.86 5.10 -30.49
C PHE A 172 -17.38 4.82 -30.19
N LEU A 173 -16.83 3.72 -30.71
CA LEU A 173 -15.42 3.34 -30.55
C LEU A 173 -14.56 3.63 -31.78
N THR A 174 -15.14 4.13 -32.87
CA THR A 174 -14.35 4.90 -33.83
C THR A 174 -13.87 6.15 -33.08
N PRO A 175 -12.56 6.33 -32.86
CA PRO A 175 -12.06 7.54 -32.25
C PRO A 175 -12.55 8.70 -33.12
N SER A 176 -13.46 9.50 -32.57
CA SER A 176 -13.90 10.75 -33.17
C SER A 176 -12.67 11.63 -33.27
N ALA A 177 -12.03 11.57 -34.43
CA ALA A 177 -10.88 12.37 -34.81
C ALA A 177 -11.29 13.84 -34.80
N THR A 178 -11.16 14.48 -33.64
CA THR A 178 -10.92 15.92 -33.43
C THR A 178 -10.86 16.17 -31.91
N LEU A 179 -9.85 15.59 -31.27
CA LEU A 179 -9.22 16.31 -30.18
C LEU A 179 -8.25 17.31 -30.84
N PRO A 180 -8.31 18.61 -30.53
CA PRO A 180 -7.28 19.53 -30.95
C PRO A 180 -5.95 18.98 -30.43
N ALA A 181 -4.99 18.83 -31.34
CA ALA A 181 -3.63 18.46 -31.01
C ALA A 181 -3.10 19.44 -29.96
N GLU A 182 -2.99 18.99 -28.72
CA GLU A 182 -2.00 19.56 -27.82
C GLU A 182 -0.66 19.27 -28.48
N GLN A 183 -0.01 20.35 -28.89
CA GLN A 183 1.31 20.32 -29.49
C GLN A 183 2.26 19.63 -28.50
N PRO A 184 3.11 18.71 -28.96
CA PRO A 184 4.21 18.25 -28.14
C PRO A 184 5.08 19.47 -27.84
N GLU A 185 5.17 19.84 -26.56
CA GLU A 185 6.15 20.83 -26.13
C GLU A 185 7.53 20.29 -26.53
N GLU A 186 8.12 21.03 -27.46
CA GLU A 186 9.41 20.83 -28.06
C GLU A 186 10.46 20.72 -26.96
N SER A 187 11.15 19.59 -26.96
CA SER A 187 12.21 19.20 -26.04
C SER A 187 13.23 20.33 -25.86
N ALA A 188 13.33 20.86 -24.65
CA ALA A 188 14.50 21.59 -24.21
C ALA A 188 15.71 20.64 -24.34
N ASP A 189 16.74 21.06 -25.09
CA ASP A 189 17.99 20.34 -25.27
C ASP A 189 18.56 19.89 -23.90
N GLU A 190 18.46 18.59 -23.59
CA GLU A 190 19.03 18.02 -22.38
C GLU A 190 20.57 18.10 -22.45
N LYS A 191 21.17 18.96 -21.63
CA LYS A 191 22.63 19.03 -21.50
C LYS A 191 23.12 17.81 -20.72
N ILE A 192 24.10 17.10 -21.26
CA ILE A 192 24.69 15.94 -20.60
C ILE A 192 25.97 16.38 -19.87
N CYS A 193 26.14 15.98 -18.62
CA CYS A 193 27.34 16.32 -17.85
C CYS A 193 28.59 15.66 -18.46
N PRO A 194 29.65 16.43 -18.81
CA PRO A 194 30.87 15.87 -19.39
C PRO A 194 31.72 15.07 -18.39
N SER A 195 31.50 15.24 -17.08
CA SER A 195 32.24 14.49 -16.06
C SER A 195 31.63 13.13 -15.70
N CYS A 196 30.30 12.98 -15.73
CA CYS A 196 29.64 11.75 -15.26
C CYS A 196 28.57 11.17 -16.21
N GLY A 197 28.16 11.89 -17.25
CA GLY A 197 27.16 11.44 -18.20
C GLY A 197 25.70 11.57 -17.74
N ALA A 198 25.43 12.15 -16.57
CA ALA A 198 24.07 12.40 -16.12
C ALA A 198 23.40 13.54 -16.88
N ALA A 199 22.10 13.41 -17.15
CA ALA A 199 21.29 14.48 -17.71
C ALA A 199 21.16 15.62 -16.69
N CYS A 200 21.65 16.79 -17.07
CA CYS A 200 21.62 18.00 -16.27
C CYS A 200 20.84 19.00 -17.10
N GLY A 201 19.61 19.36 -16.73
CA GLY A 201 18.84 20.37 -17.47
C GLY A 201 19.53 21.75 -17.46
N ASP A 202 18.86 22.79 -16.96
CA ASP A 202 19.45 24.14 -16.96
C ASP A 202 20.29 24.47 -15.70
N ALA A 203 20.77 23.45 -14.99
CA ALA A 203 21.58 23.64 -13.78
C ALA A 203 23.01 24.12 -14.10
N LYS A 204 23.57 25.03 -13.29
CA LYS A 204 24.98 25.46 -13.40
C LYS A 204 25.99 24.38 -12.95
N PHE A 205 25.52 23.41 -12.16
CA PHE A 205 26.32 22.31 -11.61
C PHE A 205 25.56 21.00 -11.78
N CYS A 206 26.28 19.91 -12.03
CA CYS A 206 25.71 18.58 -12.10
C CYS A 206 25.20 18.13 -10.71
N PRO A 207 23.93 17.69 -10.57
CA PRO A 207 23.40 17.23 -9.29
C PRO A 207 24.04 15.93 -8.79
N GLU A 208 24.56 15.11 -9.70
CA GLU A 208 25.17 13.82 -9.36
C GLU A 208 26.64 13.96 -8.92
N CYS A 209 27.45 14.76 -9.62
CA CYS A 209 28.89 14.86 -9.35
C CYS A 209 29.40 16.23 -8.91
N GLY A 210 28.57 17.28 -8.95
CA GLY A 210 28.95 18.63 -8.56
C GLY A 210 29.84 19.39 -9.56
N ALA A 211 30.18 18.80 -10.71
CA ALA A 211 30.99 19.47 -11.73
C ALA A 211 30.26 20.69 -12.34
N GLY A 212 30.99 21.77 -12.60
CA GLY A 212 30.46 23.00 -13.23
C GLY A 212 30.24 22.84 -14.73
N LEU A 213 29.11 23.33 -15.23
CA LEU A 213 28.65 23.18 -16.63
C LEU A 213 28.86 24.45 -17.48
N ALA A 214 29.83 25.31 -17.13
CA ALA A 214 30.04 26.60 -17.80
C ALA A 214 30.66 26.45 -19.19
N ALA A 215 29.91 26.85 -20.24
CA ALA A 215 30.46 27.18 -21.55
C ALA A 215 30.76 28.68 -21.58
N GLU A 216 32.05 29.04 -21.58
CA GLU A 216 32.51 30.41 -21.87
C GLU A 216 32.59 30.59 -23.40
N GLU A 217 31.60 31.25 -24.01
CA GLU A 217 31.81 31.90 -25.30
C GLU A 217 32.47 33.26 -25.04
N LYS A 218 33.77 33.37 -25.36
CA LYS A 218 34.43 34.66 -25.52
C LYS A 218 34.01 35.26 -26.87
N PRO A 219 33.39 36.45 -26.93
CA PRO A 219 33.21 37.13 -28.20
C PRO A 219 34.57 37.55 -28.77
N ALA A 220 34.76 37.28 -30.06
CA ALA A 220 35.92 37.70 -30.83
C ALA A 220 35.91 39.23 -30.98
N ASP A 221 37.04 39.84 -30.64
CA ASP A 221 37.35 41.25 -30.82
C ASP A 221 37.77 41.48 -32.29
N GLU A 222 37.06 42.34 -33.01
CA GLU A 222 37.39 42.75 -34.38
C GLU A 222 38.42 43.88 -34.35
N GLY A 223 39.60 43.63 -34.93
CA GLY A 223 40.65 44.61 -35.20
C GLY A 223 41.36 44.31 -36.51
#